data_AF-A0A3D2WWI2-F1
#
_entry.id   AF-A0A3D2WWI2-F1
#
_cell.length_a   1.000
_cell.length_b   1.000
_cell.length_c   1.000
_cell.angle_alpha   90.00
_cell.angle_beta   90.00
_cell.angle_gamma   90.00
#
_symmetry.space_group_name_H-M   'P 1'
#
loop_
_entity.id
_entity.type
_entity.pdbx_description
1 polymer ?
#
loop_
_entity_poly.entity_id
_entity_poly.type
_entity_poly.pdbx_seq_one_letter_code
_entity_poly.pdbx_strand_id
1 'polypeptide(L)'
;MSYPKEFQILNIASELQRAAGWIQRQRPDLVNSCYERGFELIDLTIEDPKWKFQLKELLRCREMLGKLYIEMPKNADGNQDIFRNLILLNENAYRILKPQRGKRNFI
;
A
#
# COMPACT_ATOMS: atom_id res chain seq x y z
N MET A 1 5.74 19.62 7.61
CA MET A 1 5.32 19.03 8.90
C MET A 1 5.18 17.54 8.68
N SER A 2 5.91 16.72 9.44
CA SER A 2 6.04 15.28 9.18
C SER A 2 4.94 14.48 9.91
N TYR A 3 4.09 13.77 9.17
CA TYR A 3 2.96 12.99 9.72
C TYR A 3 3.44 11.81 10.58
N PRO A 4 2.72 11.39 11.64
CA PRO A 4 3.01 10.16 12.36
C PRO A 4 3.16 8.94 11.43
N LYS A 5 4.00 7.97 11.82
CA LYS A 5 4.37 6.81 10.97
C LYS A 5 3.14 6.05 10.48
N GLU A 6 2.18 5.85 11.37
CA GLU A 6 0.94 5.16 11.07
C GLU A 6 0.18 5.84 9.92
N PHE A 7 0.10 7.17 9.88
CA PHE A 7 -0.62 7.87 8.82
C PHE A 7 0.10 7.79 7.47
N GLN A 8 1.44 7.78 7.45
CA GLN A 8 2.20 7.55 6.23
C GLN A 8 1.91 6.16 5.65
N ILE A 9 1.89 5.12 6.50
CA ILE A 9 1.49 3.77 6.10
C ILE A 9 0.02 3.70 5.66
N LEU A 10 -0.90 4.33 6.40
CA LEU A 10 -2.33 4.35 6.08
C LEU A 10 -2.63 5.04 4.75
N ASN A 11 -1.90 6.08 4.39
CA ASN A 11 -2.03 6.75 3.09
C ASN A 11 -1.68 5.79 1.95
N ILE A 12 -0.51 5.13 2.03
CA ILE A 12 -0.08 4.15 1.02
C ILE A 12 -1.09 2.97 0.97
N ALA A 13 -1.49 2.46 2.13
CA ALA A 13 -2.43 1.35 2.25
C ALA A 13 -3.82 1.69 1.66
N SER A 14 -4.24 2.95 1.72
CA SER A 14 -5.49 3.42 1.11
C SER A 14 -5.44 3.41 -0.42
N GLU A 15 -4.30 3.75 -1.03
CA GLU A 15 -4.11 3.61 -2.48
C GLU A 15 -4.15 2.15 -2.91
N LEU A 16 -3.50 1.24 -2.16
CA LEU A 16 -3.51 -0.20 -2.46
C LEU A 16 -4.91 -0.83 -2.34
N GLN A 17 -5.73 -0.39 -1.38
CA GLN A 17 -7.13 -0.81 -1.29
C GLN A 17 -7.96 -0.30 -2.47
N ARG A 18 -7.75 0.96 -2.89
CA ARG A 18 -8.42 1.50 -4.09
C ARG A 18 -8.00 0.78 -5.36
N ALA A 19 -6.71 0.46 -5.50
CA ALA A 19 -6.22 -0.38 -6.59
C ALA A 19 -6.93 -1.73 -6.62
N ALA A 20 -7.07 -2.43 -5.47
CA ALA A 20 -7.80 -3.69 -5.41
C ALA A 20 -9.25 -3.58 -5.93
N GLY A 21 -9.97 -2.51 -5.57
CA GLY A 21 -11.31 -2.25 -6.08
C GLY A 21 -11.34 -2.04 -7.61
N TRP A 22 -10.34 -1.37 -8.18
CA TRP A 22 -10.24 -1.18 -9.63
C TRP A 22 -9.78 -2.41 -10.40
N ILE A 23 -8.96 -3.28 -9.78
CA ILE A 23 -8.58 -4.59 -10.35
C ILE A 23 -9.84 -5.44 -10.54
N GLN A 24 -10.70 -5.53 -9.53
CA GLN A 24 -11.96 -6.28 -9.60
C GLN A 24 -12.89 -5.75 -10.71
N ARG A 25 -12.85 -4.44 -10.95
CA ARG A 25 -13.63 -3.76 -12.01
C ARG A 25 -12.96 -3.80 -13.39
N GLN A 26 -11.81 -4.47 -13.52
CA GLN A 26 -11.04 -4.57 -14.77
C GLN A 26 -10.69 -3.19 -15.37
N ARG A 27 -10.30 -2.24 -14.50
CA ARG A 27 -9.92 -0.86 -14.87
C ARG A 27 -8.42 -0.62 -14.66
N PRO A 28 -7.54 -1.19 -15.54
CA PRO A 28 -6.09 -1.13 -15.34
C PRO A 28 -5.53 0.30 -15.38
N ASP A 29 -6.21 1.22 -16.08
CA ASP A 29 -5.92 2.65 -16.09
C ASP A 29 -6.00 3.25 -14.68
N LEU A 30 -7.09 2.95 -13.95
CA LEU A 30 -7.30 3.45 -12.61
C LEU A 30 -6.43 2.73 -11.57
N VAL A 31 -6.08 1.46 -11.82
CA VAL A 31 -5.08 0.74 -11.02
C VAL A 31 -3.72 1.42 -11.12
N ASN A 32 -3.28 1.76 -12.33
CA ASN A 32 -2.00 2.46 -12.54
C ASN A 32 -1.99 3.81 -11.83
N SER A 33 -3.07 4.59 -11.91
CA SER A 33 -3.17 5.87 -11.17
C SER A 33 -3.14 5.71 -9.64
N CYS A 34 -3.58 4.57 -9.09
CA CYS A 34 -3.41 4.27 -7.66
C CYS A 34 -1.96 3.90 -7.35
N TYR A 35 -1.29 3.15 -8.22
CA TYR A 35 0.11 2.78 -8.04
C TYR A 35 1.06 3.97 -8.16
N GLU A 36 0.81 4.90 -9.09
CA GLU A 36 1.55 6.15 -9.22
C GLU A 36 1.52 6.96 -7.91
N ARG A 37 0.33 7.14 -7.33
CA ARG A 37 0.18 7.77 -6.00
C ARG A 37 0.83 6.95 -4.90
N GLY A 38 0.80 5.62 -5.00
CA GLY A 38 1.51 4.72 -4.11
C GLY A 38 3.02 4.96 -4.12
N PHE A 39 3.62 5.14 -5.30
CA PHE A 39 5.04 5.50 -5.43
C PHE A 39 5.34 6.85 -4.80
N GLU A 40 4.56 7.89 -5.12
CA GLU A 40 4.74 9.23 -4.55
C GLU A 40 4.74 9.20 -3.02
N LEU A 41 3.77 8.49 -2.43
CA LEU A 41 3.66 8.36 -0.97
C LEU A 41 4.81 7.54 -0.37
N ILE A 42 5.26 6.48 -1.03
CA ILE A 42 6.42 5.69 -0.59
C ILE A 42 7.68 6.55 -0.64
N ASP A 43 7.92 7.29 -1.72
CA ASP A 43 9.10 8.14 -1.90
C ASP A 43 9.12 9.26 -0.84
N LEU A 44 7.98 9.93 -0.60
CA LEU A 44 7.83 10.90 0.50
C LEU A 44 8.05 10.26 1.89
N THR A 45 7.68 8.99 2.07
CA THR A 45 7.88 8.27 3.34
C THR A 45 9.34 7.89 3.55
N ILE A 46 10.05 7.51 2.48
CA ILE A 46 11.49 7.17 2.48
C ILE A 46 12.34 8.38 2.85
N GLU A 47 11.98 9.57 2.37
CA GLU A 47 12.70 10.82 2.68
C GLU A 47 12.60 11.23 4.14
N ASP A 48 11.62 10.71 4.88
CA ASP A 48 11.39 11.09 6.27
C ASP A 48 12.35 10.35 7.23
N PRO A 49 13.22 11.07 7.97
CA PRO A 49 14.27 10.46 8.80
C PRO A 49 13.78 9.47 9.85
N LYS A 50 12.50 9.52 10.22
CA LYS A 50 11.91 8.55 11.17
C LYS A 50 11.93 7.12 10.64
N TRP A 51 12.00 6.92 9.32
CA TRP A 51 12.02 5.61 8.68
C TRP A 51 13.40 5.02 8.47
N LYS A 52 14.47 5.68 8.92
CA LYS A 52 15.87 5.24 8.69
C LYS A 52 16.16 3.77 9.00
N PHE A 53 15.46 3.18 9.98
CA PHE A 53 15.63 1.77 10.37
C PHE A 53 14.71 0.78 9.64
N GLN A 54 13.77 1.28 8.83
CA GLN A 54 12.81 0.49 8.06
C GLN A 54 12.91 0.76 6.54
N LEU A 55 13.89 1.55 6.09
CA LEU A 55 14.08 1.91 4.67
C LEU A 55 14.13 0.70 3.74
N LYS A 56 14.78 -0.38 4.18
CA LYS A 56 14.89 -1.60 3.40
C LYS A 56 13.53 -2.18 3.04
N GLU A 57 12.59 -2.20 3.98
CA GLU A 57 11.25 -2.75 3.74
C GLU A 57 10.38 -1.79 2.91
N LEU A 58 10.54 -0.47 3.08
CA LEU A 58 9.88 0.51 2.22
C LEU A 58 10.36 0.42 0.76
N LEU A 59 11.67 0.28 0.55
CA LEU A 59 12.26 0.10 -0.78
C LEU A 59 11.82 -1.22 -1.43
N ARG A 60 11.72 -2.31 -0.66
CA ARG A 60 11.14 -3.56 -1.16
C ARG A 60 9.67 -3.41 -1.55
N CYS A 61 8.88 -2.69 -0.75
CA CYS A 61 7.49 -2.38 -1.12
C CYS A 61 7.45 -1.61 -2.44
N ARG A 62 8.34 -0.62 -2.61
CA ARG A 62 8.50 0.15 -3.84
C ARG A 62 8.84 -0.74 -5.05
N GLU A 63 9.82 -1.62 -4.92
CA GLU A 63 10.24 -2.55 -5.98
C GLU A 63 9.11 -3.50 -6.38
N MET A 64 8.41 -4.08 -5.39
CA MET A 64 7.27 -4.96 -5.64
C MET A 64 6.12 -4.21 -6.31
N LEU A 65 5.86 -2.95 -5.94
CA LEU A 65 4.87 -2.10 -6.62
C LEU A 65 5.27 -1.86 -8.08
N GLY A 66 6.58 -1.70 -8.36
CA GLY A 66 7.14 -1.62 -9.71
C GLY A 66 6.82 -2.83 -10.56
N LYS A 67 6.97 -4.03 -9.99
CA LYS A 67 6.59 -5.27 -10.65
C LYS A 67 5.09 -5.29 -10.99
N LEU A 68 4.22 -4.97 -10.04
CA LEU A 68 2.76 -4.95 -10.27
C LEU A 68 2.33 -3.87 -11.28
N TYR A 69 3.06 -2.76 -11.35
CA TYR A 69 2.76 -1.67 -12.27
C TYR A 69 2.86 -2.10 -13.74
N ILE A 70 3.91 -2.86 -14.08
CA ILE A 70 4.11 -3.35 -15.46
C ILE A 70 3.34 -4.65 -15.76
N GLU A 71 2.92 -5.38 -14.72
CA GLU A 71 2.23 -6.66 -14.85
C GLU A 71 0.83 -6.51 -15.47
N MET A 72 0.50 -7.39 -16.41
CA MET A 72 -0.79 -7.50 -17.09
C MET A 72 -1.14 -8.99 -17.28
N PRO A 73 -2.35 -9.45 -16.91
CA PRO A 73 -3.41 -8.69 -16.23
C PRO A 73 -2.98 -8.23 -14.83
N LYS A 74 -3.71 -7.26 -14.26
CA LYS A 74 -3.37 -6.73 -12.93
C LYS A 74 -3.53 -7.80 -11.85
N ASN A 75 -2.48 -7.98 -11.07
CA ASN A 75 -2.35 -9.05 -10.09
C ASN A 75 -2.94 -8.64 -8.74
N ALA A 76 -4.15 -9.14 -8.47
CA ALA A 76 -4.88 -8.86 -7.23
C ALA A 76 -4.18 -9.43 -5.99
N ASP A 77 -3.62 -10.64 -6.09
CA ASP A 77 -2.97 -11.31 -4.96
C ASP A 77 -1.67 -10.59 -4.59
N GLY A 78 -0.85 -10.23 -5.58
CA GLY A 78 0.34 -9.42 -5.36
C GLY A 78 0.02 -8.06 -4.74
N ASN A 79 -1.07 -7.40 -5.16
CA ASN A 79 -1.53 -6.16 -4.53
C ASN A 79 -1.89 -6.37 -3.05
N GLN A 80 -2.58 -7.47 -2.73
CA GLN A 80 -2.94 -7.82 -1.34
C GLN A 80 -1.71 -8.18 -0.49
N ASP A 81 -0.71 -8.83 -1.07
CA ASP A 81 0.53 -9.19 -0.36
C ASP A 81 1.34 -7.94 0.01
N ILE A 82 1.50 -6.99 -0.91
CA ILE A 82 2.13 -5.69 -0.59
C ILE A 82 1.34 -4.98 0.51
N PHE A 83 0.00 -4.92 0.40
CA PHE A 83 -0.84 -4.30 1.41
C PHE A 83 -0.62 -4.91 2.80
N ARG A 84 -0.63 -6.24 2.91
CA ARG A 84 -0.42 -6.95 4.18
C ARG A 84 0.96 -6.69 4.75
N ASN A 85 2.01 -6.77 3.94
CA ASN A 85 3.38 -6.55 4.41
C ASN A 85 3.61 -5.11 4.85
N LEU A 86 3.04 -4.14 4.12
CA LEU A 86 3.14 -2.72 4.43
C LEU A 86 2.51 -2.38 5.78
N ILE A 87 1.31 -2.88 6.09
CA ILE A 87 0.64 -2.56 7.36
C ILE A 87 1.37 -3.17 8.56
N LEU A 88 2.10 -4.28 8.36
CA LEU A 88 2.91 -4.91 9.41
C LEU A 88 4.16 -4.09 9.78
N LEU A 89 4.57 -3.11 8.97
CA LEU A 89 5.69 -2.22 9.29
C LEU A 89 5.41 -1.29 10.47
N ASN A 90 4.13 -1.11 10.82
CA ASN A 90 3.73 -0.25 11.92
C ASN A 90 2.56 -0.86 12.69
N GLU A 91 2.77 -1.15 13.97
CA GLU A 91 1.76 -1.80 14.82
C GLU A 91 0.45 -1.01 14.92
N ASN A 92 0.51 0.33 14.96
CA ASN A 92 -0.68 1.17 15.03
C ASN A 92 -1.47 1.13 13.72
N ALA A 93 -0.79 1.21 12.57
CA ALA A 93 -1.44 1.06 11.26
C ALA A 93 -2.08 -0.32 11.12
N TYR A 94 -1.39 -1.38 11.53
CA TYR A 94 -1.95 -2.73 11.59
C TYR A 94 -3.19 -2.79 12.48
N ARG A 95 -3.16 -2.23 13.69
CA ARG A 95 -4.33 -2.21 14.58
C ARG A 95 -5.53 -1.49 13.97
N ILE A 96 -5.30 -0.40 13.24
CA ILE A 96 -6.35 0.38 12.59
C ILE A 96 -6.96 -0.39 11.41
N LEU A 97 -6.14 -1.04 10.59
CA LEU A 97 -6.58 -1.76 9.38
C LEU A 97 -6.92 -3.23 9.60
N LYS A 98 -6.56 -3.81 10.75
CA LYS A 98 -6.90 -5.19 11.08
C LYS A 98 -8.42 -5.33 11.00
N PRO A 99 -8.95 -6.33 10.27
CA PRO A 99 -10.37 -6.59 10.26
C PRO A 99 -10.83 -6.83 11.70
N GLN A 100 -11.74 -5.97 12.18
CA GLN A 100 -12.41 -6.23 13.45
C GLN A 100 -13.09 -7.59 13.33
N ARG A 101 -12.81 -8.46 14.30
CA ARG A 101 -13.35 -9.83 14.37
C ARG A 101 -14.89 -9.70 14.36
N GLY A 102 -15.52 -9.88 13.20
CA GLY A 102 -16.98 -9.80 13.06
C GLY A 102 -17.56 -9.12 11.81
N LYS A 103 -16.81 -8.36 11.02
CA LYS A 103 -17.35 -7.75 9.78
C LYS A 103 -16.68 -8.31 8.53
N ARG A 104 -17.31 -9.32 7.93
CA ARG A 104 -17.15 -9.63 6.51
C ARG A 104 -17.74 -8.45 5.74
N ASN A 105 -16.91 -7.55 5.22
CA ASN A 105 -17.37 -6.59 4.23
C ASN A 105 -17.38 -7.31 2.88
N PHE A 106 -18.56 -7.82 2.51
CA PHE A 106 -18.96 -7.84 1.10
C PHE A 106 -19.10 -6.38 0.68
N ILE A 107 -18.28 -5.91 -0.25
CA ILE A 107 -18.65 -5.22 -1.50
C ILE A 107 -17.42 -5.28 -2.42
#